data_AF-A0A969WNN6-F1
#
_entry.id   AF-A0A969WNN6-F1
#
_cell.length_a   1.000
_cell.length_b   1.000
_cell.length_c   1.000
_cell.angle_alpha   90.00
_cell.angle_beta   90.00
_cell.angle_gamma   90.00
#
_symmetry.space_group_name_H-M   'P 1'
#
loop_
_entity.id
_entity.type
_entity.pdbx_description
1 polymer ?
#
loop_
_entity_poly.entity_id
_entity_poly.type
_entity_poly.pdbx_seq_one_letter_code
_entity_poly.pdbx_strand_id
1 'polypeptide(L)'
;FVEREMNQVFEDITSLLKSDLNEMEVFYFASLLHLIFVHIHPFNDGNGRTARLIEKWFIAEKLGQKFWKIPSEEYYKNNRAKYYEYINIGVNYYTLNYDKCLNFLQILPNSLRQV
;
A
#
# COMPACT_ATOMS: atom_id res chain seq x y z
N PHE A 1 -18.44 -5.60 -9.42
CA PHE A 1 -17.33 -4.66 -9.65
C PHE A 1 -16.24 -4.87 -8.61
N VAL A 2 -16.45 -4.47 -7.35
CA VAL A 2 -15.50 -4.66 -6.23
C VAL A 2 -14.91 -6.07 -6.16
N GLU A 3 -15.76 -7.10 -6.23
CA GLU A 3 -15.32 -8.51 -6.21
C GLU A 3 -14.28 -8.83 -7.30
N ARG A 4 -14.49 -8.35 -8.53
CA ARG A 4 -13.56 -8.56 -9.64
C ARG A 4 -12.21 -7.89 -9.36
N GLU A 5 -12.22 -6.65 -8.91
CA GLU A 5 -10.99 -5.90 -8.60
C GLU A 5 -10.24 -6.56 -7.43
N MET A 6 -10.96 -7.04 -6.42
CA MET A 6 -10.36 -7.78 -5.31
C MET A 6 -9.75 -9.12 -5.74
N ASN A 7 -10.42 -9.86 -6.62
CA ASN A 7 -9.85 -11.09 -7.19
C ASN A 7 -8.54 -10.80 -7.93
N GLN A 8 -8.49 -9.72 -8.73
CA GLN A 8 -7.26 -9.30 -9.40
C GLN A 8 -6.15 -8.98 -8.38
N VAL A 9 -6.47 -8.22 -7.31
CA VAL A 9 -5.48 -7.93 -6.25
C VAL A 9 -4.94 -9.20 -5.60
N PHE A 10 -5.78 -10.20 -5.34
CA PHE A 10 -5.33 -11.47 -4.76
C PHE A 10 -4.48 -12.30 -5.72
N GLU A 11 -4.80 -12.29 -7.01
CA GLU A 11 -3.97 -12.90 -8.06
C GLU A 11 -2.60 -12.22 -8.14
N ASP A 12 -2.57 -10.88 -8.14
CA ASP A 12 -1.35 -10.08 -8.17
C ASP A 12 -0.48 -10.35 -6.94
N ILE A 13 -1.07 -10.32 -5.73
CA ILE A 13 -0.37 -10.68 -4.48
C ILE A 13 0.21 -12.09 -4.58
N THR A 14 -0.56 -13.07 -5.07
CA THR A 14 -0.09 -14.45 -5.21
C THR A 14 1.09 -14.56 -6.16
N SER A 15 1.09 -13.80 -7.26
CA SER A 15 2.20 -13.73 -8.22
C SER A 15 3.44 -13.08 -7.62
N LEU A 16 3.27 -11.94 -6.94
CA LEU A 16 4.35 -11.19 -6.30
C LEU A 16 5.03 -11.97 -5.16
N LEU A 17 4.25 -12.73 -4.38
CA LEU A 17 4.79 -13.59 -3.32
C LEU A 17 5.73 -14.68 -3.89
N LYS A 18 5.43 -15.21 -5.08
CA LYS A 18 6.24 -16.24 -5.76
C LYS A 18 7.45 -15.69 -6.51
N SER A 19 7.44 -14.39 -6.83
CA SER A 19 8.50 -13.73 -7.59
C SER A 19 9.73 -13.46 -6.72
N ASP A 20 10.93 -13.51 -7.29
CA ASP A 20 12.13 -13.02 -6.61
C ASP A 20 12.17 -11.49 -6.77
N LEU A 21 11.99 -10.77 -5.67
CA LEU A 21 11.89 -9.31 -5.64
C LEU A 21 13.02 -8.76 -4.81
N ASN A 22 13.73 -7.77 -5.33
CA ASN A 22 14.69 -7.03 -4.52
C ASN A 22 13.97 -6.10 -3.52
N GLU A 23 14.72 -5.54 -2.56
CA GLU A 23 14.14 -4.70 -1.50
C GLU A 23 13.35 -3.51 -2.07
N MET A 24 13.87 -2.83 -3.09
CA MET A 24 13.19 -1.68 -3.70
C MET A 24 11.83 -2.09 -4.28
N GLU A 25 11.78 -3.21 -4.99
CA GLU A 25 10.55 -3.75 -5.57
C GLU A 25 9.55 -4.14 -4.49
N VAL A 26 9.99 -4.76 -3.38
CA VAL A 26 9.10 -5.09 -2.27
C VAL A 26 8.44 -3.84 -1.69
N PHE A 27 9.21 -2.79 -1.42
CA PHE A 27 8.67 -1.54 -0.90
C PHE A 27 7.73 -0.86 -1.90
N TYR A 28 8.08 -0.87 -3.19
CA TYR A 28 7.24 -0.36 -4.27
C TYR A 28 5.87 -1.07 -4.30
N PHE A 29 5.88 -2.41 -4.36
CA PHE A 29 4.65 -3.18 -4.45
C PHE A 29 3.83 -3.14 -3.14
N ALA A 30 4.47 -3.10 -1.98
CA ALA A 30 3.78 -2.94 -0.71
C ALA A 30 2.92 -1.66 -0.68
N SER A 31 3.53 -0.52 -1.04
CA SER A 31 2.81 0.76 -1.09
C SER A 31 1.79 0.82 -2.21
N LEU A 32 2.06 0.19 -3.36
CA LEU A 32 1.10 0.12 -4.45
C LEU A 32 -0.14 -0.71 -4.06
N LEU A 33 0.05 -1.86 -3.42
CA LEU A 33 -1.03 -2.71 -2.91
C LEU A 33 -1.88 -1.97 -1.86
N HIS A 34 -1.25 -1.20 -0.97
CA HIS A 34 -1.97 -0.32 -0.05
C HIS A 34 -2.87 0.64 -0.82
N LEU A 35 -2.30 1.38 -1.78
CA LEU A 35 -3.01 2.41 -2.52
C LEU A 35 -4.19 1.83 -3.30
N ILE A 36 -3.96 0.73 -4.02
CA ILE A 36 -4.99 0.02 -4.78
C ILE A 36 -6.11 -0.44 -3.85
N PHE A 37 -5.79 -1.04 -2.70
CA PHE A 37 -6.80 -1.50 -1.75
C PHE A 37 -7.67 -0.35 -1.22
N VAL A 38 -7.06 0.78 -0.86
CA VAL A 38 -7.80 1.97 -0.41
C VAL A 38 -8.71 2.51 -1.51
N HIS A 39 -8.28 2.47 -2.77
CA HIS A 39 -9.12 2.88 -3.90
C HIS A 39 -10.29 1.94 -4.15
N ILE A 40 -10.07 0.62 -4.13
CA ILE A 40 -11.15 -0.36 -4.30
C ILE A 40 -12.20 -0.22 -3.19
N HIS A 41 -11.76 0.06 -1.96
CA HIS A 41 -12.62 0.31 -0.81
C HIS A 41 -13.67 -0.80 -0.58
N PRO A 42 -13.27 -2.08 -0.43
CA PRO A 42 -14.18 -3.22 -0.49
C PRO A 42 -15.10 -3.39 0.72
N PHE A 43 -14.79 -2.76 1.86
CA PHE A 43 -15.53 -2.94 3.10
C PHE A 43 -16.34 -1.70 3.48
N ASN A 44 -17.38 -1.89 4.30
CA ASN A 44 -18.17 -0.78 4.83
C ASN A 44 -17.39 0.13 5.82
N ASP A 45 -16.45 -0.46 6.56
CA ASP A 45 -15.47 0.24 7.41
C ASP A 45 -14.19 -0.61 7.47
N GLY A 46 -13.08 0.00 7.85
CA GLY A 46 -11.82 -0.68 8.10
C GLY A 46 -10.82 -0.65 6.95
N ASN A 47 -11.19 -0.11 5.78
CA ASN A 47 -10.35 -0.18 4.58
C ASN A 47 -8.95 0.38 4.77
N GLY A 48 -8.82 1.54 5.41
CA GLY A 48 -7.50 2.11 5.70
C GLY A 48 -6.68 1.28 6.69
N ARG A 49 -7.33 0.61 7.66
CA ARG A 49 -6.65 -0.30 8.61
C ARG A 49 -6.16 -1.55 7.89
N THR A 50 -7.00 -2.13 7.04
CA THR A 50 -6.64 -3.31 6.25
C THR A 50 -5.55 -3.00 5.23
N ALA A 51 -5.59 -1.85 4.55
CA ALA A 51 -4.54 -1.46 3.61
C ALA A 51 -3.16 -1.39 4.27
N ARG A 52 -3.06 -0.76 5.45
CA ARG A 52 -1.81 -0.72 6.24
C ARG A 52 -1.37 -2.10 6.70
N LEU A 53 -2.32 -2.97 7.05
CA LEU A 53 -2.03 -4.34 7.44
C LEU A 53 -1.49 -5.15 6.25
N ILE A 54 -2.10 -5.04 5.07
CA ILE A 54 -1.64 -5.68 3.83
C ILE A 54 -0.24 -5.21 3.47
N GLU A 55 0.02 -3.89 3.54
CA GLU A 55 1.34 -3.31 3.29
C GLU A 55 2.41 -3.92 4.20
N LYS A 56 2.19 -3.87 5.52
CA LYS A 56 3.14 -4.43 6.50
C LYS A 56 3.33 -5.94 6.35
N TRP A 57 2.23 -6.67 6.16
CA TRP A 57 2.26 -8.11 5.98
C TRP A 57 3.09 -8.49 4.75
N PHE A 58 2.84 -7.87 3.61
CA PHE A 58 3.56 -8.17 2.38
C PHE A 58 5.07 -7.97 2.54
N ILE A 59 5.52 -6.87 3.17
CA ILE A 59 6.94 -6.64 3.45
C ILE A 59 7.51 -7.71 4.38
N ALA A 60 6.77 -8.06 5.44
CA ALA A 60 7.21 -9.07 6.40
C ALA A 60 7.32 -10.47 5.77
N GLU A 61 6.43 -10.82 4.84
CA GLU A 61 6.51 -12.07 4.08
C GLU A 61 7.71 -12.09 3.12
N LYS A 62 8.01 -10.97 2.45
CA LYS A 62 9.11 -10.91 1.47
C LYS A 62 10.49 -10.73 2.09
N LEU A 63 10.62 -9.94 3.15
CA LEU A 63 11.91 -9.52 3.73
C LEU A 63 12.12 -10.03 5.17
N GLY A 64 11.11 -10.70 5.75
CA GLY A 64 11.18 -11.38 7.05
C GLY A 64 10.47 -10.65 8.19
N GLN A 65 10.17 -11.41 9.24
CA GLN A 65 9.30 -11.00 10.36
C GLN A 65 9.78 -9.76 11.14
N LYS A 66 11.07 -9.37 11.03
CA LYS A 66 11.58 -8.14 11.65
C LYS A 66 10.89 -6.87 11.11
N PHE A 67 10.39 -6.91 9.87
CA PHE A 67 9.74 -5.78 9.23
C PHE A 67 8.35 -5.45 9.80
N TRP A 68 7.75 -6.31 10.62
CA TRP A 68 6.56 -5.93 11.41
C TRP A 68 6.81 -4.74 12.34
N LYS A 69 8.07 -4.50 12.72
CA LYS A 69 8.49 -3.44 13.64
C LYS A 69 8.71 -2.09 12.96
N ILE A 70 8.52 -1.97 11.64
CA ILE A 70 8.68 -0.67 10.98
C ILE A 70 7.61 0.32 11.49
N PRO A 71 7.98 1.58 11.81
CA PRO A 71 7.07 2.56 12.38
C PRO A 71 6.21 3.28 11.31
N SER A 72 5.85 2.60 10.22
CA SER A 72 5.10 3.21 9.10
C SER A 72 3.77 3.82 9.53
N GLU A 73 3.06 3.19 10.47
CA GLU A 73 1.80 3.71 11.00
C GLU A 73 1.95 5.02 11.76
N GLU A 74 3.01 5.15 12.56
CA GLU A 74 3.31 6.39 13.27
C GLU A 74 3.66 7.51 12.28
N TYR A 75 4.46 7.19 11.26
CA TYR A 75 4.77 8.13 10.20
C TYR A 75 3.50 8.60 9.46
N TYR A 76 2.58 7.69 9.11
CA TYR A 76 1.30 8.05 8.45
C TYR A 76 0.43 8.90 9.37
N LYS A 77 0.41 8.61 10.67
CA LYS A 77 -0.32 9.40 11.67
C LYS A 77 0.25 10.82 11.77
N ASN A 78 1.57 10.96 11.84
CA ASN A 78 2.25 12.26 11.97
C ASN A 78 2.17 13.08 10.66
N ASN A 79 2.03 12.41 9.51
CA ASN A 79 1.92 13.03 8.19
C ASN A 79 0.50 12.88 7.59
N ARG A 80 -0.54 12.84 8.44
CA ARG A 80 -1.91 12.47 8.04
C ARG A 80 -2.45 13.29 6.86
N ALA A 81 -2.20 14.60 6.83
CA ALA A 81 -2.65 15.46 5.73
C ALA A 81 -2.05 15.01 4.39
N LYS A 82 -0.72 14.84 4.32
CA LYS A 82 -0.01 14.36 3.14
C LYS A 82 -0.42 12.95 2.75
N TYR A 83 -0.64 12.07 3.74
CA TYR A 83 -1.12 10.71 3.50
C TYR A 83 -2.43 10.70 2.71
N TYR A 84 -3.42 11.51 3.10
CA TYR A 84 -4.69 11.61 2.36
C TYR A 84 -4.57 12.37 1.04
N GLU A 85 -3.73 13.40 0.99
CA GLU A 85 -3.42 14.12 -0.25
C GLU A 85 -2.86 13.17 -1.31
N TYR A 86 -1.91 12.31 -0.93
CA TYR A 86 -1.23 11.41 -1.85
C TYR A 86 -2.09 10.23 -2.29
N ILE A 87 -3.10 9.85 -1.50
CA ILE A 87 -4.14 8.90 -1.95
C ILE A 87 -4.96 9.52 -3.08
N ASN A 88 -5.20 10.84 -3.04
CA ASN A 88 -6.10 11.50 -3.98
C ASN A 88 -5.43 11.75 -5.35
N ILE A 89 -5.41 10.71 -6.19
CA ILE A 89 -4.84 10.76 -7.56
C ILE A 89 -5.90 10.88 -8.67
N GLY A 90 -7.16 11.13 -8.32
CA GLY A 90 -8.28 11.26 -9.25
C GLY A 90 -9.55 11.70 -8.56
N VAL A 91 -10.56 12.16 -9.32
CA VAL A 91 -11.81 12.70 -8.74
C VAL A 91 -12.67 11.59 -8.13
N ASN A 92 -12.64 10.41 -8.72
CA ASN A 92 -13.31 9.20 -8.26
C ASN A 92 -12.57 7.97 -8.80
N TYR A 93 -13.02 6.77 -8.41
CA TYR A 93 -12.42 5.51 -8.82
C TYR A 93 -12.18 5.38 -10.33
N TYR A 94 -13.16 5.77 -11.16
CA TYR A 94 -13.09 5.62 -12.62
C TYR A 94 -12.16 6.62 -13.30
N THR A 95 -11.64 7.61 -12.56
CA THR A 95 -10.79 8.68 -13.06
C THR A 95 -9.44 8.74 -12.33
N LEU A 96 -9.08 7.68 -11.61
CA LEU A 96 -7.77 7.55 -10.97
C LEU A 96 -6.66 7.57 -12.03
N ASN A 97 -5.63 8.39 -11.80
CA ASN A 97 -4.44 8.44 -12.63
C ASN A 97 -3.22 7.96 -11.84
N TYR A 98 -2.85 6.68 -12.03
CA TYR A 98 -1.71 6.07 -11.34
C TYR A 98 -0.35 6.64 -11.76
N ASP A 99 -0.24 7.40 -12.85
CA ASP A 99 1.00 8.13 -13.17
C ASP A 99 1.34 9.17 -12.09
N LYS A 100 0.35 9.55 -11.25
CA LYS A 100 0.51 10.48 -10.13
C LYS A 100 0.77 9.79 -8.79
N CYS A 101 0.89 8.46 -8.74
CA CYS A 101 1.01 7.73 -7.47
C CYS A 101 2.38 7.84 -6.80
N LEU A 102 3.39 8.39 -7.48
CA LEU A 102 4.78 8.43 -7.00
C LEU A 102 4.91 9.01 -5.58
N ASN A 103 4.16 10.08 -5.27
CA ASN A 103 4.20 10.67 -3.93
C ASN A 103 3.71 9.71 -2.85
N PHE A 104 2.68 8.91 -3.15
CA PHE A 104 2.18 7.89 -2.24
C PHE A 104 3.19 6.76 -2.09
N LEU A 105 3.78 6.27 -3.18
CA LEU A 105 4.76 5.18 -3.16
C LEU A 105 6.00 5.47 -2.31
N GLN A 106 6.35 6.75 -2.13
CA GLN A 106 7.48 7.15 -1.29
C GLN A 106 7.15 7.16 0.21
N ILE A 107 5.89 7.09 0.61
CA ILE A 107 5.48 7.31 2.00
C ILE A 107 6.02 6.22 2.94
N LEU A 108 6.03 4.96 2.49
CA LEU A 108 6.54 3.82 3.24
C LEU A 108 8.08 3.86 3.35
N PRO A 109 8.88 3.98 2.26
CA PRO A 109 10.32 4.17 2.39
C PRO A 109 10.72 5.36 3.27
N ASN A 110 9.98 6.47 3.18
CA ASN A 110 10.24 7.65 4.01
C ASN A 110 9.99 7.40 5.50
N SER A 111 9.11 6.45 5.86
CA SER A 111 8.89 6.07 7.26
C SER A 111 10.13 5.45 7.94
N LEU A 112 11.06 4.92 7.15
CA LEU A 112 12.32 4.37 7.67
C LEU A 112 13.39 5.44 7.88
N ARG A 113 13.25 6.61 7.26
CA ARG A 113 14.25 7.70 7.35
C ARG A 113 14.08 8.56 8.60
N GLN A 114 12.98 8.39 9.32
CA GLN A 114 12.65 9.14 10.54
C GLN A 114 12.91 8.34 11.82
N VAL A 115 13.61 7.21 11.71
CA VAL A 115 14.02 6.35 12.83
C VAL A 115 15.44 6.67 13.25
#